data_AF-A0A7C1F929-F1
#
_entry.id   AF-A0A7C1F929-F1
#
_cell.length_a   1.000
_cell.length_b   1.000
_cell.length_c   1.000
_cell.angle_alpha   90.00
_cell.angle_beta   90.00
_cell.angle_gamma   90.00
#
_symmetry.space_group_name_H-M   'P 1'
#
loop_
_entity.id
_entity.type
_entity.pdbx_description
1 polymer ?
#
loop_
_entity_poly.entity_id
_entity_poly.type
_entity_poly.pdbx_seq_one_letter_code
_entity_poly.pdbx_strand_id
1 'polypeptide(L)'
;MTHGSIVPPNKSPSEWLVVYQSYDSMDAHIVKGRLEHEGVPAMILSDPFGNAMGIHIGAIGIFRVLVAPKDFATAEAILAVNADDDDVHTLTDGDMIIIDDDLNDDQ
;
A
#
# COMPACT_ATOMS: atom_id res chain seq x y z
N MET A 1 37.87 -7.02 43.45
CA MET A 1 36.39 -7.07 43.43
C MET A 1 35.96 -6.30 42.19
N THR A 2 35.66 -7.02 41.11
CA THR A 2 35.33 -6.48 39.79
C THR A 2 33.96 -5.82 39.82
N HIS A 3 33.88 -4.51 39.59
CA HIS A 3 32.62 -3.83 39.37
C HIS A 3 32.04 -4.28 38.03
N GLY A 4 30.91 -4.99 38.07
CA GLY A 4 30.14 -5.36 36.89
C GLY A 4 29.60 -4.11 36.21
N SER A 5 29.98 -3.91 34.94
CA SER A 5 29.37 -2.92 34.08
C SER A 5 27.97 -3.41 33.72
N ILE A 6 26.95 -2.81 34.33
CA ILE A 6 25.56 -3.02 33.99
C ILE A 6 25.32 -2.18 32.74
N VAL A 7 25.60 -2.74 31.57
CA VAL A 7 25.17 -2.14 30.30
C VAL A 7 23.64 -2.23 30.29
N PRO A 8 22.89 -1.12 30.32
CA PRO A 8 21.45 -1.19 30.16
C PRO A 8 21.15 -1.79 28.78
N PRO A 9 20.16 -2.69 28.64
CA PRO A 9 19.78 -3.21 27.33
C PRO A 9 19.33 -2.02 26.48
N ASN A 10 20.15 -1.64 25.51
CA ASN A 10 19.80 -0.68 24.50
C ASN A 10 18.67 -1.30 23.66
N LYS A 11 17.44 -1.07 24.09
CA LYS A 11 16.22 -1.45 23.37
C LYS A 11 16.18 -0.54 22.15
N SER A 12 16.82 -0.97 21.07
CA SER A 12 16.76 -0.28 19.78
C SER A 12 15.30 0.08 19.50
N PRO A 13 14.98 1.33 19.17
CA PRO A 13 13.61 1.72 18.89
C PRO A 13 13.10 0.83 17.75
N SER A 14 11.94 0.24 17.97
CA SER A 14 11.17 -0.57 17.04
C SER A 14 11.40 -0.14 15.58
N GLU A 15 12.24 -0.89 14.87
CA GLU A 15 12.60 -0.59 13.49
C GLU A 15 11.36 -0.83 12.62
N TRP A 16 10.85 0.20 11.96
CA TRP A 16 9.70 0.06 11.07
C TRP A 16 10.17 -0.49 9.72
N LEU A 17 9.52 -1.53 9.22
CA LEU A 17 9.86 -2.18 7.96
C LEU A 17 8.91 -1.73 6.85
N VAL A 18 9.46 -1.43 5.67
CA VAL A 18 8.70 -1.01 4.50
C VAL A 18 8.09 -2.24 3.81
N VAL A 19 6.77 -2.28 3.68
CA VAL A 19 6.04 -3.37 3.01
C VAL A 19 5.51 -2.98 1.63
N TYR A 20 5.34 -1.68 1.38
CA TYR A 20 4.86 -1.16 0.10
C TYR A 20 5.45 0.22 -0.18
N GLN A 21 5.68 0.52 -1.45
CA GLN A 21 6.17 1.81 -1.92
C GLN A 21 5.38 2.23 -3.17
N SER A 22 4.85 3.44 -3.18
CA SER A 22 4.20 4.05 -4.36
C SER A 22 4.62 5.52 -4.51
N TYR A 23 4.39 6.06 -5.70
CA TYR A 23 4.50 7.48 -6.01
C TYR A 23 3.14 8.19 -5.96
N ASP A 24 2.05 7.43 -5.82
CA ASP A 24 0.71 7.95 -5.58
C ASP A 24 0.36 7.88 -4.09
N SER A 25 -0.09 9.02 -3.56
CA SER A 25 -0.61 9.10 -2.21
C SER A 25 -1.86 8.24 -2.01
N MET A 26 -2.72 8.10 -3.02
CA MET A 26 -3.96 7.33 -2.96
C MET A 26 -3.65 5.86 -2.72
N ASP A 27 -2.75 5.26 -3.51
CA ASP A 27 -2.33 3.87 -3.36
C ASP A 27 -1.79 3.58 -1.96
N ALA A 28 -0.94 4.46 -1.44
CA ALA A 28 -0.38 4.30 -0.10
C ALA A 28 -1.47 4.28 0.98
N HIS A 29 -2.52 5.10 0.84
CA HIS A 29 -3.67 5.12 1.75
C HIS A 29 -4.57 3.89 1.58
N ILE A 30 -4.78 3.42 0.36
CA ILE A 30 -5.52 2.17 0.09
C ILE A 30 -4.81 1.00 0.78
N VAL A 31 -3.51 0.85 0.56
CA VAL A 31 -2.70 -0.23 1.16
C VAL A 31 -2.69 -0.12 2.69
N LYS A 32 -2.50 1.07 3.25
CA LYS A 32 -2.56 1.29 4.70
C LYS A 32 -3.93 0.88 5.26
N GLY A 33 -5.01 1.35 4.63
CA GLY A 33 -6.38 1.05 5.08
C GLY A 33 -6.68 -0.45 5.05
N ARG A 34 -6.17 -1.16 4.04
CA ARG A 34 -6.30 -2.62 3.93
C ARG A 34 -5.56 -3.35 5.06
N LEU A 35 -4.31 -2.97 5.33
CA LEU A 35 -3.55 -3.54 6.45
C LEU A 35 -4.23 -3.28 7.79
N GLU A 36 -4.72 -2.06 8.01
CA GLU A 36 -5.42 -1.69 9.25
C GLU A 36 -6.75 -2.46 9.41
N HIS A 37 -7.47 -2.72 8.31
CA HIS A 37 -8.70 -3.53 8.31
C HIS A 37 -8.45 -4.98 8.77
N GLU A 38 -7.32 -5.56 8.34
CA GLU A 38 -6.86 -6.90 8.73
C GLU A 38 -6.18 -6.93 10.12
N GLY A 39 -6.21 -5.81 10.85
CA GLY A 39 -5.66 -5.70 12.20
C GLY A 39 -4.15 -5.51 12.25
N VAL A 40 -3.50 -5.16 11.13
CA VAL A 40 -2.07 -4.84 11.06
C VAL A 40 -1.87 -3.33 11.11
N PRO A 41 -1.30 -2.77 12.21
CA PRO A 41 -1.04 -1.34 12.29
C PRO A 41 0.02 -0.91 11.27
N ALA A 42 -0.33 0.06 10.42
CA ALA A 42 0.55 0.57 9.38
C ALA A 42 0.73 2.09 9.45
N MET A 43 1.89 2.58 9.02
CA MET A 43 2.23 4.00 8.94
C MET A 43 2.60 4.36 7.50
N ILE A 44 2.24 5.57 7.05
CA ILE A 44 2.73 6.11 5.79
C ILE A 44 3.85 7.11 6.09
N LEU A 45 5.00 6.92 5.47
CA LEU A 45 6.09 7.88 5.43
C LEU A 45 6.17 8.47 4.02
N SER A 46 5.95 9.79 3.91
CA SER A 46 6.16 10.54 2.69
C SER A 46 7.53 11.21 2.72
N ASP A 47 8.40 10.94 1.75
CA ASP A 47 9.66 11.67 1.57
C ASP A 47 9.41 12.89 0.65
N PRO A 48 9.45 14.14 1.17
CA PRO A 48 9.18 15.33 0.37
C PRO A 48 10.37 15.78 -0.50
N PHE A 49 11.43 14.98 -0.62
CA PHE A 49 12.69 15.39 -1.28
C PHE A 49 12.55 15.78 -2.76
N GLY A 50 11.43 15.46 -3.42
CA GLY A 50 11.09 15.98 -4.76
C GLY A 50 10.78 17.48 -4.81
N ASN A 51 10.43 18.12 -3.69
CA ASN A 51 10.04 19.54 -3.64
C ASN A 51 11.21 20.54 -3.57
N ALA A 52 12.45 20.09 -3.34
CA ALA A 52 13.59 21.00 -3.13
C ALA A 52 14.14 21.63 -4.43
N MET A 53 13.72 21.15 -5.62
CA MET A 53 14.29 21.57 -6.90
C MET A 53 13.32 22.38 -7.79
N GLY A 54 12.25 22.96 -7.24
CA GLY A 54 11.44 23.99 -7.92
C GLY A 54 10.78 23.61 -9.26
N ILE A 55 10.85 22.34 -9.69
CA ILE A 55 10.18 21.81 -10.87
C ILE A 55 8.92 21.10 -10.39
N HIS A 56 7.81 21.83 -10.37
CA HIS A 56 6.46 21.29 -10.12
C HIS A 56 5.92 20.53 -11.35
N ILE A 57 6.70 19.58 -11.90
CA ILE A 57 6.18 18.65 -12.92
C ILE A 57 5.82 17.36 -12.17
N GLY A 58 4.59 17.32 -11.66
CA GLY A 58 4.05 16.18 -10.90
C GLY A 58 4.64 16.08 -9.50
N ALA A 59 3.80 15.97 -8.47
CA ALA A 59 4.25 15.77 -7.10
C ALA A 59 4.79 14.33 -6.92
N ILE A 60 5.98 14.04 -7.45
CA ILE A 60 6.71 12.78 -7.24
C ILE A 60 7.29 12.75 -5.82
N GLY A 61 6.40 12.60 -4.83
CA GLY A 61 6.76 12.18 -3.48
C GLY A 61 6.79 10.66 -3.43
N ILE A 62 7.83 10.09 -2.85
CA ILE A 62 7.85 8.65 -2.56
C ILE A 62 7.04 8.44 -1.27
N PHE A 63 5.99 7.63 -1.34
CA PHE A 63 5.23 7.17 -0.19
C PHE A 63 5.64 5.73 0.13
N ARG A 64 6.02 5.49 1.39
CA ARG A 64 6.33 4.16 1.90
C ARG A 64 5.32 3.79 2.97
N VAL A 65 4.75 2.60 2.88
CA VAL A 65 3.91 2.02 3.94
C VAL A 65 4.80 1.14 4.80
N LEU A 66 4.80 1.40 6.10
CA LEU A 66 5.63 0.71 7.08
C LEU A 66 4.79 -0.02 8.12
N VAL A 67 5.31 -1.14 8.61
CA VAL A 67 4.72 -1.93 9.68
C VAL A 67 5.79 -2.30 10.71
N ALA A 68 5.36 -2.74 11.90
CA ALA A 68 6.30 -3.27 12.88
C ALA A 68 6.90 -4.61 12.40
N PRO A 69 8.13 -4.98 12.80
CA PRO A 69 8.79 -6.20 12.33
C PRO A 69 7.99 -7.47 12.62
N LYS A 70 7.25 -7.48 13.75
CA LYS A 70 6.39 -8.60 14.15
C LYS A 70 5.21 -8.84 13.21
N ASP A 71 4.80 -7.83 12.45
CA ASP A 71 3.63 -7.87 11.58
C ASP A 71 4.02 -7.90 10.08
N PHE A 72 5.32 -7.86 9.76
CA PHE A 72 5.84 -7.79 8.39
C PHE A 72 5.40 -8.98 7.51
N ALA A 73 5.61 -10.21 8.00
CA ALA A 73 5.23 -11.41 7.25
C ALA A 73 3.71 -11.49 7.01
N THR A 74 2.92 -11.05 8.00
CA THR A 74 1.45 -10.99 7.88
C THR A 74 1.04 -9.94 6.85
N ALA A 75 1.64 -8.74 6.89
CA ALA A 75 1.39 -7.68 5.92
C ALA A 75 1.72 -8.12 4.50
N GLU A 76 2.87 -8.75 4.29
CA GLU A 76 3.29 -9.29 2.99
C GLU A 76 2.29 -10.32 2.46
N ALA A 77 1.85 -11.26 3.32
CA ALA A 77 0.85 -12.25 2.95
C ALA A 77 -0.51 -11.61 2.59
N ILE A 78 -0.97 -10.62 3.36
CA ILE A 78 -2.20 -9.88 3.06
C ILE A 78 -2.08 -9.24 1.67
N LEU A 79 -0.99 -8.52 1.40
CA LEU A 79 -0.79 -7.82 0.13
C LEU A 79 -0.64 -8.76 -1.06
N ALA A 80 -0.04 -9.94 -0.88
CA ALA A 80 0.11 -10.94 -1.93
C ALA A 80 -1.23 -11.51 -2.43
N VAL A 81 -2.20 -11.75 -1.53
CA VAL A 81 -3.47 -12.42 -1.86
C VAL A 81 -4.29 -11.71 -2.95
N ASN A 82 -4.10 -10.40 -3.18
CA ASN A 82 -4.87 -9.64 -4.18
C ASN A 82 -4.07 -9.31 -5.44
N ALA A 83 -2.77 -9.61 -5.50
CA ALA A 83 -1.99 -9.48 -6.73
C ALA A 83 -2.32 -10.60 -7.74
N ASP A 84 -2.88 -11.72 -7.27
CA ASP A 84 -3.38 -12.81 -8.11
C ASP A 84 -4.86 -12.61 -8.49
N ASP A 85 -5.55 -11.63 -7.89
CA ASP A 85 -6.96 -11.27 -8.13
C ASP A 85 -7.05 -10.06 -9.10
N ASP A 86 -6.05 -9.90 -9.98
CA ASP A 86 -6.21 -9.24 -11.27
C ASP A 86 -7.17 -10.08 -12.14
N ASP A 87 -8.41 -10.26 -11.68
CA ASP A 87 -9.58 -10.21 -12.54
C ASP A 87 -9.63 -8.78 -13.10
N VAL A 88 -8.71 -8.54 -14.02
CA VAL A 88 -8.80 -7.49 -15.01
C VAL A 88 -10.09 -7.75 -15.80
N HIS A 89 -11.20 -7.26 -15.27
CA HIS A 89 -12.22 -6.67 -16.11
C HIS A 89 -11.64 -5.41 -16.76
N THR A 90 -10.54 -5.57 -17.51
CA THR A 90 -10.31 -4.73 -18.68
C THR A 90 -11.58 -4.88 -19.50
N LEU A 91 -12.41 -3.85 -19.44
CA LEU A 91 -13.37 -3.54 -20.48
C LEU A 91 -12.53 -3.33 -21.74
N THR A 92 -12.10 -4.43 -22.36
CA THR A 92 -11.59 -4.40 -23.71
C THR A 92 -12.73 -3.84 -24.54
N ASP A 93 -12.45 -2.86 -25.41
CA ASP A 93 -13.40 -2.14 -26.28
C ASP A 93 -14.29 -3.03 -27.18
N GLY A 94 -14.30 -4.35 -26.97
CA GLY A 94 -15.18 -5.34 -27.59
C GLY A 94 -16.29 -5.88 -26.69
N ASP A 95 -16.54 -5.29 -25.51
CA ASP A 95 -17.77 -5.62 -24.76
C ASP A 95 -18.97 -5.05 -25.51
N MET A 96 -19.46 -5.87 -26.45
CA MET A 96 -20.68 -5.61 -27.20
C MET A 96 -21.79 -5.53 -26.17
N ILE A 97 -22.29 -4.31 -25.93
CA ILE A 97 -23.60 -4.11 -25.31
C ILE A 97 -24.56 -4.92 -26.18
N ILE A 98 -24.96 -6.09 -25.69
CA ILE A 98 -26.13 -6.78 -26.22
C ILE A 98 -27.28 -5.89 -25.77
N ILE A 99 -27.59 -4.90 -26.60
CA ILE A 99 -28.92 -4.32 -26.61
C ILE A 99 -29.76 -5.52 -27.01
N ASP A 100 -30.44 -6.13 -26.05
CA ASP A 100 -31.57 -6.99 -26.35
C ASP A 100 -32.53 -6.08 -27.11
N ASP A 101 -32.38 -6.10 -28.42
CA ASP A 101 -33.29 -5.51 -29.40
C ASP A 101 -34.54 -6.37 -29.26
N ASP A 102 -35.33 -6.04 -28.23
CA ASP A 102 -36.71 -6.46 -28.07
C ASP A 102 -37.52 -5.81 -29.21
N LEU A 103 -37.23 -6.32 -30.41
CA LEU A 103 -38.07 -6.27 -31.58
C LEU A 103 -39.29 -7.14 -31.26
N ASN A 104 -40.21 -6.59 -30.46
CA ASN A 104 -41.65 -6.63 -30.67
C ASN A 104 -42.34 -6.36 -29.34
N ASP A 105 -43.01 -5.21 -29.23
CA ASP A 105 -44.39 -5.28 -28.77
C ASP A 105 -45.24 -4.15 -29.37
N ASP A 106 -46.26 -4.60 -30.11
CA ASP A 106 -47.59 -4.00 -30.29
C ASP A 106 -47.81 -2.69 -31.08
N GLN A 107 -48.23 -2.85 -32.34
CA GLN A 107 -49.56 -2.50 -32.94
C GLN A 107 -49.51 -1.99 -34.39
#